data_AF-A0A6P2CWQ1-F1
#
_entry.id   AF-A0A6P2CWQ1-F1
#
_cell.length_a   1.000
_cell.length_b   1.000
_cell.length_c   1.000
_cell.angle_alpha   90.00
_cell.angle_beta   90.00
_cell.angle_gamma   90.00
#
_symmetry.space_group_name_H-M   'P 1'
#
loop_
_entity.id
_entity.type
_entity.pdbx_description
1 polymer ?
#
loop_
_entity_poly.entity_id
_entity_poly.type
_entity_poly.pdbx_seq_one_letter_code
_entity_poly.pdbx_strand_id
1 'polypeptide(L)'
;MTAPEVNELVEQWWPLAGGVARQWGARFPWLEHDFESAAGYALWQLARKVSGEADPERGGRFAGLVRKAVKWAILRCLDQERTRNPRAFLPPLVFLNPETGEPITPLTFVAARGREPGAAFADADELATLFARAELSERYRDVLTRRLGHEEPREEIAADLGVSGTRVREMVTIGRERLRGVAGVG
;
A
#
# COMPACT_ATOMS: atom_id res chain seq x y z
N MET A 1 45.87 -15.52 -4.81
CA MET A 1 45.75 -14.12 -5.25
C MET A 1 45.87 -13.21 -4.06
N THR A 2 46.64 -12.14 -4.20
CA THR A 2 46.72 -11.06 -3.22
C THR A 2 45.46 -10.18 -3.29
N ALA A 3 45.19 -9.38 -2.26
CA ALA A 3 44.04 -8.46 -2.27
C ALA A 3 44.09 -7.43 -3.43
N PRO A 4 45.25 -6.88 -3.84
CA PRO A 4 45.37 -6.03 -5.02
C PRO A 4 44.96 -6.71 -6.33
N GLU A 5 45.41 -7.94 -6.58
CA GLU A 5 45.06 -8.71 -7.79
C GLU A 5 43.55 -8.97 -7.89
N VAL A 6 42.88 -9.18 -6.76
CA VAL A 6 41.42 -9.34 -6.73
C VAL A 6 40.72 -8.04 -7.14
N ASN A 7 41.20 -6.89 -6.67
CA ASN A 7 40.61 -5.59 -7.00
C ASN A 7 40.75 -5.28 -8.49
N GLU A 8 41.93 -5.50 -9.08
CA GLU A 8 42.15 -5.31 -10.52
C GLU A 8 41.21 -6.17 -11.36
N LEU A 9 41.01 -7.44 -10.96
CA LEU A 9 40.09 -8.34 -11.65
C LEU A 9 38.63 -7.90 -11.48
N VAL A 10 38.25 -7.39 -10.31
CA VAL A 10 36.91 -6.84 -10.09
C VAL A 10 36.68 -5.61 -10.97
N GLU A 11 37.63 -4.67 -11.02
CA GLU A 11 37.54 -3.46 -11.85
C GLU A 11 37.43 -3.80 -13.33
N GLN A 12 38.26 -4.73 -13.82
CA GLN A 12 38.25 -5.16 -15.22
C GLN A 12 36.89 -5.76 -15.63
N TRP A 13 36.26 -6.53 -14.76
CA TRP A 13 35.04 -7.29 -15.08
C TRP A 13 33.75 -6.64 -14.58
N TRP A 14 33.86 -5.54 -13.84
CA TRP A 14 32.72 -4.76 -13.36
C TRP A 14 31.76 -4.32 -14.47
N PRO A 15 32.21 -3.82 -15.64
CA PRO A 15 31.29 -3.42 -16.71
C PRO A 15 30.33 -4.54 -17.15
N LEU A 16 30.81 -5.79 -17.16
CA LEU A 16 29.98 -6.96 -17.49
C LEU A 16 29.01 -7.30 -16.36
N ALA A 17 29.50 -7.37 -15.12
CA ALA A 17 28.68 -7.69 -13.96
C ALA A 17 27.57 -6.64 -13.74
N GLY A 18 27.94 -5.36 -13.77
CA GLY A 18 27.01 -4.23 -13.68
C GLY A 18 26.05 -4.15 -14.86
N GLY A 19 26.50 -4.52 -16.07
CA GLY A 19 25.61 -4.63 -17.24
C GLY A 19 24.50 -5.66 -17.04
N VAL A 20 24.83 -6.83 -16.48
CA VAL A 20 23.82 -7.85 -16.12
C VAL A 20 22.89 -7.31 -15.03
N ALA A 21 23.43 -6.71 -13.96
CA ALA A 21 22.61 -6.16 -12.87
C ALA A 21 21.59 -5.13 -13.40
N ARG A 22 22.02 -4.17 -14.24
CA ARG A 22 21.14 -3.16 -14.85
C ARG A 22 20.05 -3.77 -15.72
N GLN A 23 20.36 -4.82 -16.49
CA GLN A 23 19.35 -5.52 -17.30
C GLN A 23 18.22 -6.10 -16.43
N TRP A 24 18.56 -6.65 -15.26
CA TRP A 24 17.57 -7.14 -14.31
C TRP A 24 16.88 -5.99 -13.56
N GLY A 25 17.61 -4.93 -13.22
CA GLY A 25 17.07 -3.71 -12.59
C GLY A 25 15.99 -3.05 -13.45
N ALA A 26 16.15 -3.02 -14.77
CA ALA A 26 15.12 -2.52 -15.68
C ALA A 26 13.79 -3.30 -15.58
N ARG A 27 13.82 -4.58 -15.18
CA ARG A 27 12.63 -5.40 -14.97
C ARG A 27 12.06 -5.27 -13.55
N PHE A 28 12.91 -4.98 -12.57
CA PHE A 28 12.52 -4.81 -11.16
C PHE A 28 13.17 -3.52 -10.62
N PRO A 29 12.66 -2.32 -10.98
CA PRO A 29 13.34 -1.06 -10.68
C PRO A 29 13.55 -0.80 -9.19
N TRP A 30 12.66 -1.32 -8.33
CA TRP A 30 12.78 -1.19 -6.88
C TRP A 30 13.90 -2.03 -6.26
N LEU A 31 14.56 -2.90 -7.04
CA LEU A 31 15.69 -3.74 -6.61
C LEU A 31 17.00 -3.40 -7.32
N GLU A 32 17.06 -2.31 -8.09
CA GLU A 32 18.23 -1.98 -8.91
C GLU A 32 19.53 -1.93 -8.10
N HIS A 33 19.54 -1.20 -6.97
CA HIS A 33 20.70 -1.08 -6.09
C HIS A 33 21.07 -2.39 -5.39
N ASP A 34 20.07 -3.23 -5.07
CA ASP A 34 20.29 -4.54 -4.46
C ASP A 34 20.97 -5.49 -5.46
N PHE A 35 20.57 -5.44 -6.73
CA PHE A 35 21.20 -6.21 -7.79
C PHE A 35 22.62 -5.75 -8.09
N GLU A 36 22.87 -4.44 -8.08
CA GLU A 36 24.22 -3.87 -8.24
C GLU A 36 25.14 -4.35 -7.11
N SER A 37 24.68 -4.24 -5.87
CA SER A 37 25.42 -4.72 -4.69
C SER A 37 25.67 -6.23 -4.72
N ALA A 38 24.65 -7.01 -5.09
CA ALA A 38 24.76 -8.46 -5.23
C ALA A 38 25.73 -8.88 -6.35
N ALA A 39 25.74 -8.14 -7.46
CA ALA A 39 26.66 -8.37 -8.57
C ALA A 39 28.12 -8.08 -8.16
N GLY A 40 28.35 -6.98 -7.45
CA GLY A 40 29.68 -6.61 -6.94
C GLY A 40 30.23 -7.66 -5.97
N TYR A 41 29.41 -8.06 -5.00
CA TYR A 41 29.78 -9.12 -4.06
C TYR A 41 30.04 -10.46 -4.76
N ALA A 42 29.19 -10.86 -5.72
CA ALA A 42 29.38 -12.11 -6.46
C ALA A 42 30.65 -12.10 -7.32
N LEU A 43 30.95 -10.97 -7.95
CA LEU A 43 32.18 -10.79 -8.73
C LEU A 43 33.42 -10.87 -7.84
N TRP A 44 33.41 -10.19 -6.69
CA TRP A 44 34.50 -10.25 -5.73
C TRP A 44 34.74 -11.67 -5.19
N GLN A 45 33.66 -12.38 -4.84
CA GLN A 45 33.74 -13.79 -4.42
C GLN A 45 34.28 -14.70 -5.52
N LEU A 46 33.89 -14.47 -6.78
CA LEU A 46 34.39 -15.22 -7.92
C LEU A 46 35.88 -14.93 -8.14
N ALA A 47 36.29 -13.67 -8.12
CA ALA A 47 37.68 -13.24 -8.27
C ALA A 47 38.59 -13.87 -7.20
N ARG A 48 38.13 -13.94 -5.94
CA ARG A 48 38.87 -14.63 -4.87
C ARG A 48 39.04 -16.13 -5.11
N LYS A 49 38.04 -16.79 -5.71
CA LYS A 49 38.02 -18.24 -5.93
C LYS A 49 38.76 -18.68 -7.19
N VAL A 50 38.91 -17.78 -8.17
CA VAL A 50 39.53 -18.09 -9.47
C VAL A 50 41.06 -17.99 -9.45
N SER A 51 41.66 -17.69 -8.29
CA SER A 51 43.08 -17.83 -8.00
C SER A 51 43.59 -19.28 -8.16
N GLY A 52 43.93 -19.70 -9.38
CA GLY A 52 44.73 -20.91 -9.65
C GLY A 52 44.21 -21.84 -10.74
N GLU A 53 42.90 -21.94 -10.98
CA GLU A 53 42.33 -22.97 -11.90
C GLU A 53 41.59 -22.41 -13.13
N ALA A 54 41.22 -21.12 -13.14
CA ALA A 54 40.50 -20.51 -14.25
C ALA A 54 41.23 -19.26 -14.75
N ASP A 55 42.34 -19.54 -15.43
CA ASP A 55 43.18 -18.56 -16.14
C ASP A 55 42.33 -17.57 -16.96
N PRO A 56 42.30 -16.27 -16.60
CA PRO A 56 41.57 -15.23 -17.34
C PRO A 56 42.07 -15.07 -18.78
N GLU A 57 43.33 -15.43 -19.05
CA GLU A 57 43.96 -15.25 -20.36
C GLU A 57 43.54 -16.31 -21.39
N ARG A 58 42.93 -17.43 -20.97
CA ARG A 58 42.55 -18.53 -21.87
C ARG A 58 41.19 -18.40 -22.54
N GLY A 59 40.66 -17.18 -22.67
CA GLY A 59 39.60 -16.83 -23.61
C GLY A 59 38.27 -17.59 -23.45
N GLY A 60 37.31 -17.00 -22.74
CA GLY A 60 35.88 -17.33 -22.86
C GLY A 60 35.20 -17.96 -21.64
N ARG A 61 35.93 -18.57 -20.70
CA ARG A 61 35.31 -19.23 -19.53
C ARG A 61 34.95 -18.25 -18.41
N PHE A 62 35.78 -17.25 -18.13
CA PHE A 62 35.58 -16.35 -16.99
C PHE A 62 34.36 -15.44 -17.16
N ALA A 63 34.15 -14.86 -18.34
CA ALA A 63 32.94 -14.08 -18.64
C ALA A 63 31.64 -14.88 -18.42
N GLY A 64 31.64 -16.16 -18.81
CA GLY A 64 30.53 -17.08 -18.56
C GLY A 64 30.33 -17.35 -17.06
N LEU A 65 31.41 -17.52 -16.31
CA LEU A 65 31.38 -17.65 -14.85
C LEU A 65 30.86 -16.39 -14.17
N VAL A 66 31.29 -15.20 -14.60
CA VAL A 66 30.79 -13.91 -14.10
C VAL A 66 29.28 -13.80 -14.32
N ARG A 67 28.81 -14.00 -15.56
CA ARG A 67 27.37 -13.98 -15.88
C ARG A 67 26.59 -14.98 -15.03
N LYS A 68 27.10 -16.20 -14.87
CA LYS A 68 26.46 -17.25 -14.07
C LYS A 68 26.42 -16.86 -12.59
N ALA A 69 27.53 -16.38 -12.02
CA ALA A 69 27.63 -15.98 -10.61
C ALA A 69 26.69 -14.81 -10.29
N VAL A 70 26.69 -13.77 -11.13
CA VAL A 70 25.80 -12.61 -10.98
C VAL A 70 24.34 -13.03 -11.12
N LYS A 71 23.99 -13.86 -12.12
CA LYS A 71 22.63 -14.38 -12.28
C LYS A 71 22.16 -15.11 -11.02
N TRP A 72 22.97 -15.99 -10.44
CA TRP A 72 22.60 -16.69 -9.21
C TRP A 72 22.47 -15.76 -8.00
N ALA A 73 23.32 -14.73 -7.90
CA ALA A 73 23.20 -13.73 -6.85
C ALA A 73 21.90 -12.93 -6.96
N ILE A 74 21.53 -12.50 -8.16
CA ILE A 74 20.27 -11.81 -8.44
C ILE A 74 19.06 -12.73 -8.15
N LEU A 75 19.09 -13.99 -8.59
CA LEU A 75 18.02 -14.94 -8.30
C LEU A 75 17.82 -15.16 -6.79
N ARG A 76 18.90 -15.20 -6.00
CA ARG A 76 18.80 -15.27 -4.54
C ARG A 76 18.22 -14.00 -3.93
N CYS A 77 18.60 -12.83 -4.45
CA CYS A 77 18.00 -11.56 -4.02
C CYS A 77 16.49 -11.54 -4.31
N LEU A 78 16.07 -11.98 -5.49
CA LEU A 78 14.66 -12.11 -5.86
C LEU A 78 13.90 -13.08 -4.96
N ASP A 79 14.50 -14.23 -4.63
CA ASP A 79 13.86 -15.24 -3.76
C ASP A 79 13.69 -14.72 -2.32
N GLN A 80 14.71 -14.04 -1.80
CA GLN A 80 14.66 -13.38 -0.50
C GLN A 80 13.60 -12.28 -0.46
N GLU A 81 13.57 -11.43 -1.48
CA GLU A 81 12.58 -10.36 -1.55
C GLU A 81 11.17 -10.88 -1.73
N ARG A 82 10.99 -11.96 -2.51
CA ARG A 82 9.68 -12.61 -2.67
C ARG A 82 9.16 -13.17 -1.36
N THR A 83 10.05 -13.64 -0.50
CA THR A 83 9.70 -14.12 0.84
C THR A 83 9.36 -12.96 1.78
N ARG A 84 10.08 -11.82 1.69
CA ARG A 84 9.85 -10.64 2.54
C ARG A 84 8.63 -9.82 2.13
N ASN A 85 8.46 -9.63 0.84
CA ASN A 85 7.43 -8.78 0.24
C ASN A 85 6.83 -9.47 -1.00
N PRO A 86 6.00 -10.51 -0.81
CA PRO A 86 5.35 -11.20 -1.93
C PRO A 86 4.45 -10.27 -2.75
N ARG A 87 3.95 -9.18 -2.15
CA ARG A 87 3.07 -8.21 -2.81
C ARG A 87 3.77 -7.43 -3.92
N ALA A 88 5.09 -7.19 -3.81
CA ALA A 88 5.86 -6.51 -4.86
C ALA A 88 5.97 -7.32 -6.16
N PHE A 89 5.69 -8.63 -6.11
CA PHE A 89 5.74 -9.53 -7.26
C PHE A 89 4.36 -9.85 -7.84
N LEU A 90 3.29 -9.33 -7.23
CA LEU A 90 1.96 -9.45 -7.81
C LEU A 90 1.86 -8.50 -9.02
N PRO A 91 1.16 -8.91 -10.09
CA PRO A 91 0.83 -7.98 -11.15
C PRO A 91 0.12 -6.76 -10.55
N PRO A 92 0.33 -5.55 -11.09
CA PRO A 92 -0.34 -4.36 -10.61
C PRO A 92 -1.84 -4.63 -10.57
N LEU A 93 -2.46 -4.36 -9.42
CA LEU A 93 -3.91 -4.48 -9.26
C LEU A 93 -4.56 -3.50 -10.25
N VAL A 94 -5.15 -4.04 -11.30
CA VAL A 94 -5.98 -3.28 -12.23
C VAL A 94 -7.34 -3.16 -11.58
N PHE A 95 -7.67 -1.97 -11.09
CA PHE A 95 -9.01 -1.66 -10.68
C PHE A 95 -9.80 -1.30 -11.93
N LEU A 96 -10.97 -1.90 -12.11
CA LEU A 96 -11.87 -1.58 -13.22
C LEU A 96 -13.06 -0.80 -12.69
N ASN A 97 -13.51 0.19 -13.44
CA ASN A 97 -14.79 0.82 -13.21
C ASN A 97 -15.89 -0.24 -13.43
N PRO A 98 -16.77 -0.50 -12.45
CA PRO A 98 -17.84 -1.50 -12.59
C PRO A 98 -18.85 -1.15 -13.70
N GLU A 99 -19.02 0.13 -14.05
CA GLU A 99 -19.99 0.58 -15.04
C GLU A 99 -19.41 0.61 -16.45
N THR A 100 -18.17 1.08 -16.62
CA THR A 100 -17.54 1.23 -17.95
C THR A 100 -16.56 0.13 -18.30
N GLY A 101 -16.11 -0.67 -17.32
CA GLY A 101 -15.07 -1.69 -17.51
C GLY A 101 -13.67 -1.11 -17.75
N GLU A 102 -13.49 0.21 -17.67
CA GLU A 102 -12.22 0.88 -17.93
C GLU A 102 -11.29 0.82 -16.71
N PRO A 103 -9.96 0.79 -16.92
CA PRO A 103 -9.01 0.82 -15.82
C PRO A 103 -9.07 2.16 -15.09
N ILE A 104 -9.33 2.08 -13.78
CA ILE A 104 -9.35 3.22 -12.87
C ILE A 104 -8.17 3.14 -11.91
N THR A 105 -7.72 4.29 -11.43
CA THR A 105 -6.64 4.31 -10.43
C THR A 105 -7.17 3.79 -9.09
N PRO A 106 -6.30 3.23 -8.24
CA PRO A 106 -6.69 2.81 -6.88
C PRO A 106 -7.34 3.94 -6.08
N LEU A 107 -6.87 5.19 -6.27
CA LEU A 107 -7.43 6.37 -5.62
C LEU A 107 -8.85 6.66 -6.12
N THR A 108 -9.07 6.57 -7.42
CA THR A 108 -10.40 6.70 -8.04
C THR A 108 -11.36 5.62 -7.55
N PHE A 109 -10.89 4.38 -7.42
CA PHE A 109 -11.69 3.28 -6.87
C PHE A 109 -12.10 3.52 -5.41
N VAL A 110 -11.19 4.03 -4.57
CA VAL A 110 -11.49 4.38 -3.18
C VAL A 110 -12.45 5.57 -3.10
N ALA A 111 -12.27 6.59 -3.95
CA ALA A 111 -13.16 7.75 -4.00
C ALA A 111 -14.58 7.37 -4.46
N ALA A 112 -14.71 6.47 -5.45
CA ALA A 112 -16.01 5.94 -5.90
C ALA A 112 -16.71 5.09 -4.83
N ARG A 113 -15.95 4.52 -3.88
CA ARG A 113 -16.48 3.83 -2.70
C ARG A 113 -16.83 4.77 -1.55
N GLY A 114 -16.47 6.05 -1.64
CA GLY A 114 -16.93 7.08 -0.71
C GLY A 114 -18.44 7.27 -0.88
N ARG A 115 -19.23 6.46 -0.18
CA ARG A 115 -20.61 6.83 0.14
C ARG A 115 -20.55 8.22 0.77
N GLU A 116 -21.42 9.13 0.34
CA GLU A 116 -21.54 10.42 1.00
C GLU A 116 -21.66 10.24 2.52
N PRO A 117 -20.95 11.03 3.34
CA PRO A 117 -21.16 11.05 4.79
C PRO A 117 -22.66 11.20 5.08
N GLY A 118 -23.25 10.19 5.73
CA GLY A 118 -24.68 10.16 6.06
C GLY A 118 -25.55 9.19 5.25
N ALA A 119 -25.13 8.74 4.06
CA ALA A 119 -25.91 7.78 3.26
C ALA A 119 -26.09 6.42 3.99
N ALA A 120 -25.12 6.02 4.81
CA ALA A 120 -25.25 4.83 5.65
C ALA A 120 -26.20 5.00 6.85
N PHE A 121 -26.51 6.23 7.27
CA PHE A 121 -27.40 6.50 8.40
C PHE A 121 -28.87 6.62 7.98
N ALA A 122 -29.15 7.10 6.77
CA ALA A 122 -30.51 7.21 6.25
C ALA A 122 -31.13 5.84 5.92
N ASP A 123 -30.33 4.89 5.44
CA ASP A 123 -30.80 3.57 4.96
C ASP A 123 -30.61 2.42 5.97
N ALA A 124 -30.09 2.67 7.18
CA ALA A 124 -29.85 1.62 8.16
C ALA A 124 -31.14 1.28 8.94
N ASP A 125 -31.79 0.18 8.58
CA ASP A 125 -32.91 -0.43 9.33
C ASP A 125 -32.62 -0.57 10.84
N GLU A 126 -31.36 -0.76 11.20
CA GLU A 126 -30.87 -0.82 12.58
C GLU A 126 -31.05 0.53 13.32
N LEU A 127 -30.81 1.65 12.66
CA LEU A 127 -30.95 2.99 13.24
C LEU A 127 -32.43 3.35 13.43
N ALA A 128 -33.26 3.04 12.43
CA ALA A 128 -34.72 3.17 12.55
C ALA A 128 -35.27 2.34 13.71
N THR A 129 -34.76 1.11 13.88
CA THR A 129 -35.10 0.24 15.02
C THR A 129 -34.67 0.85 16.36
N LEU A 130 -33.47 1.43 16.44
CA LEU A 130 -32.99 2.09 17.66
C LEU A 130 -33.81 3.35 17.99
N PHE A 131 -34.16 4.16 17.00
CA PHE A 131 -35.01 5.35 17.20
C PHE A 131 -36.42 4.97 17.65
N ALA A 132 -36.97 3.88 17.12
CA ALA A 132 -38.26 3.34 17.57
C ALA A 132 -38.18 2.84 19.02
N ARG A 133 -37.16 2.05 19.36
CA ARG A 133 -36.95 1.54 20.73
C ARG A 133 -36.67 2.65 21.76
N ALA A 134 -36.06 3.75 21.34
CA ALA A 134 -35.79 4.93 22.19
C ALA A 134 -36.96 5.92 22.26
N GLU A 135 -38.09 5.61 21.61
CA GLU A 135 -39.32 6.42 21.58
C GLU A 135 -39.04 7.90 21.25
N LEU A 136 -38.10 8.13 20.32
CA LEU A 136 -37.78 9.48 19.88
C LEU A 136 -38.89 9.98 18.96
N SER A 137 -39.36 11.22 19.18
CA SER A 137 -40.28 11.86 18.25
C SER A 137 -39.59 12.15 16.92
N GLU A 138 -40.37 12.31 15.86
CA GLU A 138 -39.88 12.60 14.51
C GLU A 138 -38.91 13.80 14.49
N ARG A 139 -39.23 14.84 15.26
CA ARG A 139 -38.38 16.04 15.37
C ARG A 139 -37.02 15.78 16.02
N TYR A 140 -36.92 14.84 16.97
CA TYR A 140 -35.64 14.44 17.55
C TYR A 140 -34.85 13.54 16.60
N ARG A 141 -35.53 12.65 15.88
CA ARG A 141 -34.90 11.80 14.86
C ARG A 141 -34.29 12.65 13.77
N ASP A 142 -35.04 13.60 13.23
CA ASP A 142 -34.58 14.55 12.21
C ASP A 142 -33.33 15.32 12.67
N VAL A 143 -33.37 15.95 13.85
CA VAL A 143 -32.22 16.67 14.41
C VAL A 143 -30.99 15.77 14.59
N LEU A 144 -31.17 14.53 15.05
CA LEU A 144 -30.06 13.60 15.23
C LEU A 144 -29.49 13.12 13.89
N THR A 145 -30.34 12.82 12.90
CA THR A 145 -29.92 12.42 11.55
C THR A 145 -29.14 13.55 10.88
N ARG A 146 -29.67 14.77 10.87
CA ARG A 146 -29.00 15.95 10.32
C ARG A 146 -27.68 16.24 11.04
N ARG A 147 -27.69 16.21 12.38
CA ARG A 147 -26.49 16.58 13.15
C ARG A 147 -25.40 15.51 13.16
N LEU A 148 -25.75 14.23 13.27
CA LEU A 148 -24.80 13.13 13.44
C LEU A 148 -24.57 12.35 12.15
N GLY A 149 -25.57 12.26 11.29
CA GLY A 149 -25.47 11.59 9.99
C GLY A 149 -24.85 12.51 8.93
N HIS A 150 -25.33 13.75 8.82
CA HIS A 150 -24.91 14.71 7.78
C HIS A 150 -23.95 15.79 8.28
N GLU A 151 -23.57 15.75 9.56
CA GLU A 151 -22.67 16.71 10.21
C GLU A 151 -23.09 18.19 10.11
N GLU A 152 -24.38 18.46 9.86
CA GLU A 152 -24.87 19.81 9.64
C GLU A 152 -24.62 20.74 10.86
N PRO A 153 -24.25 22.02 10.63
CA PRO A 153 -24.11 23.02 11.68
C PRO A 153 -25.39 23.19 12.49
N ARG A 154 -25.25 23.42 13.81
CA ARG A 154 -26.43 23.58 14.68
C ARG A 154 -27.23 24.82 14.33
N GLU A 155 -26.53 25.84 13.84
CA GLU A 155 -27.06 27.13 13.44
C GLU A 155 -27.98 26.98 12.23
N GLU A 156 -27.62 26.12 11.28
CA GLU A 156 -28.43 25.82 10.08
C GLU A 156 -29.68 25.00 10.45
N ILE A 157 -29.51 23.94 11.25
CA ILE A 157 -30.63 23.14 11.77
C ILE A 157 -31.59 24.02 12.59
N ALA A 158 -31.05 24.93 13.41
CA ALA A 158 -31.82 25.85 14.24
C ALA A 158 -32.64 26.84 13.40
N ALA A 159 -32.02 27.40 12.35
CA ALA A 159 -32.67 28.30 11.42
C ALA A 159 -33.85 27.62 10.71
N ASP A 160 -33.63 26.41 10.19
CA ASP A 160 -34.67 25.63 9.48
C ASP A 160 -35.84 25.24 10.39
N LEU A 161 -35.54 24.82 11.62
CA LEU A 161 -36.56 24.38 12.57
C LEU A 161 -37.23 25.53 13.35
N GLY A 162 -36.80 26.78 13.13
CA GLY A 162 -37.30 27.96 13.83
C GLY A 162 -37.05 27.91 15.34
N VAL A 163 -35.91 27.37 15.78
CA VAL A 163 -35.52 27.25 17.20
C VAL A 163 -34.14 27.83 17.44
N SER A 164 -33.72 27.93 18.71
CA SER A 164 -32.36 28.38 19.04
C SER A 164 -31.34 27.25 18.89
N GLY A 165 -30.08 27.59 18.61
CA GLY A 165 -28.98 26.61 18.60
C GLY A 165 -28.80 25.89 19.94
N THR A 166 -29.11 26.56 21.06
CA THR A 166 -29.17 25.94 22.39
C THR A 166 -30.22 24.84 22.45
N ARG A 167 -31.40 25.08 21.87
CA ARG A 167 -32.47 24.07 21.83
C ARG A 167 -32.07 22.85 21.00
N VAL A 168 -31.42 23.06 19.86
CA VAL A 168 -30.86 21.96 19.04
C VAL A 168 -29.85 21.15 19.85
N ARG A 169 -28.95 21.82 20.59
CA ARG A 169 -27.97 21.14 21.47
C ARG A 169 -28.66 20.28 22.53
N GLU A 170 -29.67 20.80 23.22
CA GLU A 170 -30.45 20.03 24.20
C GLU A 170 -31.10 18.81 23.58
N MET A 171 -31.71 18.98 22.40
CA MET A 171 -32.37 17.88 21.68
C MET A 171 -31.38 16.76 21.33
N VAL A 172 -30.18 17.13 20.87
CA VAL A 172 -29.10 16.17 20.60
C VAL A 172 -28.65 15.46 21.88
N THR A 173 -28.47 16.18 22.99
CA THR A 173 -28.05 15.58 24.27
C THR A 173 -29.09 14.57 24.76
N ILE A 174 -30.36 14.98 24.88
CA ILE A 174 -31.46 14.12 25.33
C ILE A 174 -31.63 12.92 24.40
N GLY A 175 -31.56 13.15 23.09
CA GLY A 175 -31.65 12.10 22.09
C GLY A 175 -30.54 11.05 22.24
N ARG A 176 -29.30 11.48 22.45
CA ARG A 176 -28.15 10.57 22.67
C ARG A 176 -28.26 9.79 23.96
N GLU A 177 -28.71 10.40 25.05
CA GLU A 177 -28.91 9.72 26.33
C GLU A 177 -29.94 8.61 26.22
N ARG A 178 -31.07 8.87 25.56
CA ARG A 178 -32.10 7.85 25.30
C ARG A 178 -31.57 6.70 24.45
N LEU A 179 -30.81 7.00 23.40
CA LEU A 179 -30.23 5.97 22.55
C LEU A 179 -29.20 5.11 23.29
N ARG A 180 -28.35 5.71 24.14
CA ARG A 180 -27.42 4.97 24.99
C ARG A 180 -28.14 4.02 25.95
N GLY A 181 -29.22 4.49 26.58
CA GLY A 181 -30.03 3.67 27.48
C GLY A 181 -30.59 2.41 26.81
N VAL A 182 -31.01 2.52 25.54
CA VAL A 182 -31.56 1.39 24.78
C VAL A 182 -30.47 0.48 24.20
N ALA A 183 -29.32 1.04 23.86
CA ALA A 183 -28.17 0.29 23.32
C ALA A 183 -27.40 -0.50 24.39
N GLY A 184 -27.67 -0.28 25.68
CA GLY A 184 -26.99 -0.96 26.79
C GLY A 184 -25.54 -0.52 26.98
N VAL A 185 -25.17 0.65 26.46
CA VAL A 185 -23.82 1.22 26.58
C VAL A 185 -23.85 2.26 27.71
N GLY A 186 -23.50 1.80 28.91
CA GLY A 186 -23.32 2.61 30.12
C GLY A 186 -21.88 3.03 30.32
#